data_AF-A0AAN9GGI8-F1
#
_entry.id   AF-A0AAN9GGI8-F1
#
_cell.length_a   1.000
_cell.length_b   1.000
_cell.length_c   1.000
_cell.angle_alpha   90.00
_cell.angle_beta   90.00
_cell.angle_gamma   90.00
#
_symmetry.space_group_name_H-M   'P 1'
#
loop_
_entity.id
_entity.type
_entity.pdbx_description
1 polymer ?
#
loop_
_entity_poly.entity_id
_entity_poly.type
_entity_poly.pdbx_seq_one_letter_code
_entity_poly.pdbx_strand_id
1 'polypeptide(L)' 'MAPYHAGEVFVIAQAVSMTGPFMAPPIFAALTLHNSAGEWQLCFGITFAVLVLTSLLYVTFASSKKADWDEESTELN' A
#
# COMPACT_ATOMS: atom_id res chain seq x y z
N MET A 1 3.60 -15.40 6.74
CA MET A 1 5.01 -15.20 7.16
C MET A 1 5.87 -16.10 6.29
N ALA A 2 6.76 -15.52 5.49
CA ALA A 2 7.61 -16.24 4.54
C ALA A 2 9.09 -15.84 4.78
N PRO A 3 9.76 -16.33 5.84
CA PRO A 3 11.13 -15.93 6.19
C PRO A 3 12.18 -16.09 5.08
N TYR A 4 12.10 -17.10 4.21
CA TYR A 4 13.13 -17.32 3.18
C TYR A 4 13.03 -16.28 2.05
N HIS A 5 11.80 -15.98 1.62
CA HIS A 5 11.53 -15.01 0.55
C HIS A 5 11.13 -13.61 1.08
N ALA A 6 11.34 -13.34 2.38
CA ALA A 6 10.91 -12.10 3.03
C ALA A 6 11.49 -10.85 2.36
N GLY A 7 12.75 -10.91 1.92
CA GLY A 7 13.43 -9.81 1.25
C GLY A 7 12.81 -9.45 -0.10
N GLU A 8 12.55 -10.45 -0.95
CA GLU A 8 11.97 -10.25 -2.29
C GLU A 8 10.53 -9.72 -2.19
N VAL A 9 9.72 -10.33 -1.32
CA VAL A 9 8.35 -9.89 -1.07
C VAL A 9 8.31 -8.46 -0.53
N PHE A 10 9.25 -8.11 0.35
CA PHE A 10 9.35 -6.74 0.87
C PHE A 10 9.70 -5.73 -0.23
N VAL A 11 10.69 -6.02 -1.08
CA VAL A 11 11.07 -5.12 -2.17
C VAL A 11 9.93 -4.91 -3.16
N ILE A 12 9.21 -5.98 -3.52
CA ILE A 12 8.03 -5.88 -4.41
C ILE A 12 6.93 -5.05 -3.74
N ALA A 13 6.64 -5.30 -2.46
CA ALA A 13 5.63 -4.54 -1.72
C ALA A 13 5.98 -3.05 -1.65
N GLN A 14 7.26 -2.72 -1.45
CA GLN A 14 7.73 -1.32 -1.45
C GLN A 14 7.62 -0.69 -2.84
N ALA A 15 7.99 -1.40 -3.90
CA ALA A 15 7.88 -0.89 -5.28
C ALA A 15 6.43 -0.51 -5.63
N VAL A 16 5.46 -1.34 -5.24
CA VAL A 16 4.03 -1.05 -5.41
C VAL A 16 3.60 0.11 -4.48
N SER A 17 4.10 0.16 -3.25
CA SER A 17 3.74 1.23 -2.30
C SER A 17 4.20 2.62 -2.78
N MET A 18 5.30 2.71 -3.53
CA MET A 18 5.82 3.97 -4.05
C MET A 18 4.97 4.59 -5.17
N THR A 19 4.10 3.81 -5.84
CA THR A 19 3.27 4.36 -6.93
C THR A 19 2.23 5.36 -6.41
N GLY A 20 1.72 5.16 -5.20
CA GLY A 20 0.76 6.08 -4.58
C GLY A 20 1.33 7.50 -4.39
N PRO A 21 2.43 7.65 -3.63
CA PRO A 21 3.09 8.93 -3.44
C PRO A 21 3.59 9.58 -4.73
N PHE A 22 3.97 8.78 -5.73
CA PHE A 22 4.35 9.31 -7.05
C PHE A 22 3.19 10.00 -7.77
N MET A 23 1.97 9.44 -7.67
CA MET A 23 0.78 9.98 -8.31
C MET A 23 0.09 11.08 -7.49
N ALA A 24 0.36 11.20 -6.20
CA ALA A 24 -0.32 12.15 -5.32
C ALA A 24 -0.10 13.64 -5.70
N PRO A 25 1.11 14.13 -6.00
CA PRO A 25 1.34 15.54 -6.37
C PRO A 25 0.55 16.03 -7.59
N PRO A 26 0.53 15.35 -8.75
CA PRO A 26 -0.26 15.82 -9.90
C PRO A 26 -1.77 15.78 -9.62
N ILE A 27 -2.26 14.83 -8.82
CA ILE A 27 -3.69 14.76 -8.44
C ILE A 27 -4.07 15.95 -7.56
N PHE A 28 -3.29 16.25 -6.52
CA PHE A 28 -3.58 17.39 -5.66
C PHE A 28 -3.40 18.73 -6.39
N ALA A 29 -2.38 18.85 -7.25
CA ALA A 29 -2.20 20.03 -8.08
C ALA A 29 -3.40 20.30 -9.00
N ALA A 30 -4.03 19.24 -9.54
CA ALA A 30 -5.25 19.37 -10.34
C ALA A 30 -6.50 19.72 -9.51
N LEU A 31 -6.55 19.31 -8.24
CA LEU A 31 -7.69 19.55 -7.34
C LEU A 31 -7.64 20.92 -6.65
N THR A 32 -6.45 21.52 -6.48
CA THR A 32 -6.26 22.80 -5.78
C THR A 32 -5.96 23.96 -6.74
N LEU A 33 -6.73 24.07 -7.84
CA LEU A 33 -6.53 25.10 -8.86
C LEU A 33 -6.75 26.51 -8.30
N HIS A 34 -7.74 26.68 -7.41
CA HIS A 34 -8.10 27.99 -6.86
C HIS A 34 -7.50 28.27 -5.48
N ASN A 35 -6.70 27.33 -4.94
CA ASN A 35 -6.05 27.41 -3.63
C ASN A 35 -6.99 27.83 -2.49
N SER A 36 -8.25 27.42 -2.56
CA SER A 36 -9.27 27.73 -1.58
C SER A 36 -9.26 26.73 -0.41
N ALA A 37 -9.77 27.14 0.74
CA ALA A 37 -9.91 26.26 1.91
C ALA A 37 -10.81 25.03 1.63
N GLY A 38 -11.81 25.17 0.73
CA GLY A 38 -12.71 24.08 0.36
C GLY A 38 -12.03 22.98 -0.45
N GLU A 39 -11.13 23.33 -1.37
CA GLU A 39 -10.37 22.35 -2.17
C GLU A 39 -9.42 21.52 -1.30
N TRP A 40 -8.81 22.15 -0.30
CA TRP A 40 -7.97 21.43 0.67
C TRP A 40 -8.78 20.48 1.55
N GLN A 41 -9.97 20.89 2.01
CA GLN A 41 -10.88 19.99 2.74
C GLN A 41 -11.27 18.77 1.90
N LEU A 42 -11.50 18.95 0.60
CA LEU A 42 -11.75 17.85 -0.32
C LEU A 42 -10.53 16.91 -0.45
N CYS A 43 -9.32 17.47 -0.60
CA CYS A 43 -8.08 16.68 -0.66
C CYS A 43 -7.86 15.84 0.60
N PHE A 44 -8.10 16.41 1.78
CA PHE A 44 -8.04 15.67 3.05
C PHE A 44 -9.13 14.61 3.15
N GLY A 45 -10.35 14.90 2.69
CA GLY A 45 -11.45 13.92 2.64
C GLY A 45 -11.12 12.72 1.75
N ILE A 46 -10.55 12.96 0.56
CA ILE A 46 -10.11 11.89 -0.35
C ILE A 46 -9.00 11.06 0.31
N THR A 47 -8.00 11.72 0.91
CA THR A 47 -6.89 11.04 1.59
C THR A 47 -7.40 10.16 2.73
N PHE A 48 -8.33 10.68 3.54
CA PHE A 48 -8.97 9.94 4.61
C PHE A 48 -9.73 8.72 4.09
N ALA A 49 -10.52 8.87 3.03
CA ALA A 49 -11.26 7.76 2.42
C ALA A 49 -10.32 6.66 1.91
N VAL A 50 -9.23 7.02 1.22
CA VAL A 50 -8.22 6.06 0.73
C VAL A 50 -7.55 5.31 1.88
N LEU A 51 -7.17 6.02 2.96
CA LEU A 51 -6.55 5.40 4.14
C LEU A 51 -7.50 4.44 4.85
N VAL A 52 -8.77 4.82 5.03
CA VAL A 52 -9.79 3.96 5.63
C VAL A 52 -10.02 2.72 4.78
N LEU A 53 -10.21 2.87 3.47
CA LEU A 53 -10.42 1.74 2.56
C LEU A 53 -9.22 0.77 2.56
N THR A 54 -8.00 1.30 2.48
CA THR A 54 -6.78 0.49 2.51
C THR A 54 -6.62 -0.22 3.85
N SER A 55 -6.95 0.45 4.96
CA SER A 55 -6.93 -0.17 6.29
C SER A 55 -7.97 -1.28 6.43
N LEU A 56 -9.17 -1.09 5.88
CA LEU A 56 -10.20 -2.13 5.86
C LEU A 56 -9.73 -3.34 5.05
N LEU A 57 -9.18 -3.13 3.85
CA LEU A 57 -8.59 -4.20 3.04
C LEU A 57 -7.50 -4.94 3.80
N TYR A 58 -6.62 -4.22 4.48
CA TYR A 58 -5.57 -4.83 5.29
C TYR A 58 -6.17 -5.72 6.39
N VAL A 59 -7.15 -5.23 7.14
CA VAL A 59 -7.78 -6.02 8.21
C VAL A 59 -8.51 -7.25 7.67
N THR A 60 -9.12 -7.18 6.48
CA THR A 60 -9.85 -8.32 5.90
C THR A 60 -8.96 -9.36 5.25
N PHE A 61 -7.82 -8.96 4.67
CA PHE A 61 -6.97 -9.84 3.87
C PHE A 61 -5.63 -10.19 4.53
N ALA A 62 -5.17 -9.45 5.54
CA ALA A 62 -3.93 -9.78 6.22
C ALA A 62 -4.06 -11.09 7.01
N SER A 63 -3.07 -11.97 6.82
CA SER A 63 -2.95 -13.22 7.57
C SER A 63 -1.53 -13.34 8.11
N SER A 64 -1.44 -13.66 9.40
CA SER A 64 -0.16 -13.93 10.07
C SER A 64 0.26 -15.40 9.97
N LYS A 65 -0.44 -16.24 9.21
CA LYS A 65 -0.05 -17.66 9.05
C LYS A 65 1.24 -17.79 8.23
N LYS A 66 2.01 -18.86 8.43
CA LYS A 66 3.15 -19.19 7.55
C LYS A 66 2.61 -19.31 6.12
N ALA A 67 3.32 -18.73 5.16
CA ALA A 67 2.91 -18.88 3.78
C ALA A 67 3.17 -20.33 3.35
N ASP A 68 2.16 -21.00 2.81
CA ASP A 68 2.24 -22.43 2.46
C ASP A 68 3.29 -22.73 1.38
N TRP A 69 3.71 -21.72 0.63
CA TRP A 69 4.75 -21.81 -0.40
C TRP A 69 6.16 -21.50 0.12
N ASP A 70 6.29 -21.03 1.37
CA ASP A 70 7.58 -20.73 1.98
C ASP A 70 8.15 -21.96 2.70
N GLU A 71 8.43 -22.98 1.90
CA GLU A 71 9.18 -24.16 2.33
C GLU A 71 10.66 -23.97 1.98
N GLU A 72 11.52 -24.27 2.94
CA GLU A 72 12.97 -24.38 2.70
C GLU A 72 13.17 -25.53 1.72
N SER A 73 13.87 -25.30 0.61
CA SER A 73 14.19 -26.32 -0.39
C SER A 73 15.20 -27.35 0.15
N THR A 74 14.85 -28.08 1.21
CA THR A 74 15.60 -29.21 1.76
C THR A 74 14.80 -30.49 1.57
N GLU A 75 14.49 -30.82 0.32
CA GLU A 75 14.05 -32.15 -0.12
C GLU A 75 14.75 -32.46 -1.45
N LEU A 76 16.08 -32.54 -1.45
CA LEU A 76 16.87 -33.33 -2.41
C LEU A 76 18.12 -33.86 -1.68
N ASN A 77 17.92 -34.96 -0.93
CA ASN A 77 18.91 -36.04 -0.85
C ASN A 77 18.95 -36.78 -2.19
#